data_AF-A0A539EF02-F1
#
_entry.id   AF-A0A539EF02-F1
#
_cell.length_a   1.000
_cell.length_b   1.000
_cell.length_c   1.000
_cell.angle_alpha   90.00
_cell.angle_beta   90.00
_cell.angle_gamma   90.00
#
_symmetry.space_group_name_H-M   'P 1'
#
loop_
_entity.id
_entity.type
_entity.pdbx_description
1 polymer ?
#
loop_
_entity_poly.entity_id
_entity_poly.type
_entity_poly.pdbx_seq_one_letter_code
_entity_poly.pdbx_strand_id
1 'polypeptide(L)'
;AFHLNTNKKFLPKVHPPRLKGRTVGLFASRSPHRPSPVGLTLARLVKVEGDTLHLAGVDLIDGTPILDVKPYMPESDAAPRASAGWTAEAPFPTLAVELSSAARADVAAAEARLGVADLGGVLVDVLRHDLRNHRDRAQTKDGLELGFYLYDFEARFSVRGASVTLVRLATGGQMHKKERRTPPRRLL
;
A
#
# COMPACT_ATOMS: atom_id res chain seq x y z
N ALA A 1 3.21 -7.05 4.26
CA ALA A 1 2.39 -8.26 4.45
C ALA A 1 2.93 -9.11 5.59
N PHE A 2 2.04 -9.59 6.46
CA PHE A 2 2.40 -10.32 7.67
C PHE A 2 3.02 -11.70 7.39
N HIS A 3 2.47 -12.46 6.45
CA HIS A 3 2.94 -13.82 6.11
C HIS A 3 4.34 -13.86 5.48
N LEU A 4 4.80 -12.75 4.89
CA LEU A 4 6.16 -12.62 4.36
C LEU A 4 7.21 -12.24 5.42
N ASN A 5 6.78 -11.93 6.63
CA ASN A 5 7.70 -11.57 7.69
C ASN A 5 8.29 -12.83 8.33
N THR A 6 9.53 -13.15 7.98
CA THR A 6 10.27 -14.33 8.48
C THR A 6 11.13 -14.03 9.71
N ASN A 7 10.95 -12.87 10.36
CA ASN A 7 11.76 -12.47 11.50
C ASN A 7 11.50 -13.37 12.72
N LYS A 8 12.57 -13.91 13.31
CA LYS A 8 12.53 -14.72 14.54
C LYS A 8 12.78 -13.93 15.82
N LYS A 9 13.22 -12.67 15.70
CA LYS A 9 13.48 -11.76 16.82
C LYS A 9 12.48 -10.61 16.80
N PHE A 10 11.90 -10.30 17.95
CA PHE A 10 10.90 -9.23 18.10
C PHE A 10 11.42 -8.19 19.07
N LEU A 11 11.30 -6.92 18.68
CA LEU A 11 11.67 -5.80 19.53
C LEU A 11 10.41 -5.29 20.26
N PRO A 12 10.52 -4.91 21.54
CA PRO A 12 9.37 -4.39 22.29
C PRO A 12 8.91 -3.02 21.79
N LYS A 13 9.77 -2.31 21.05
CA LYS A 13 9.49 -1.02 20.45
C LYS A 13 9.72 -1.08 18.94
N VAL A 14 8.94 -0.30 18.20
CA VAL A 14 9.05 -0.14 16.74
C VAL A 14 9.17 1.33 16.36
N HIS A 15 9.66 1.59 15.16
CA HIS A 15 9.70 2.93 14.56
C HIS A 15 8.66 3.04 13.44
N PRO A 16 7.43 3.50 13.70
CA PRO A 16 6.47 3.80 12.66
C PRO A 16 7.06 4.80 11.65
N PRO A 17 6.90 4.59 10.33
CA PRO A 17 7.52 5.45 9.32
C PRO A 17 7.23 6.94 9.49
N ARG A 18 6.01 7.28 9.93
CA ARG A 18 5.51 8.66 10.02
C ARG A 18 5.85 9.39 11.32
N LEU A 19 6.45 8.72 12.31
CA LEU A 19 6.73 9.31 13.63
C LEU A 19 8.09 10.03 13.73
N LYS A 20 8.72 10.38 12.59
CA LYS A 20 9.99 11.15 12.53
C LYS A 20 11.07 10.63 13.50
N GLY A 21 11.21 9.31 13.60
CA GLY A 21 12.22 8.66 14.44
C GLY A 21 11.76 8.28 15.85
N ARG A 22 10.64 8.81 16.35
CA ARG A 22 10.04 8.37 17.62
C ARG A 22 9.64 6.89 17.56
N THR A 23 9.68 6.25 18.72
CA THR A 23 9.27 4.85 18.90
C THR A 23 7.94 4.76 19.62
N VAL A 24 7.23 3.66 19.36
CA VAL A 24 6.05 3.24 20.14
C VAL A 24 6.21 1.77 20.52
N GLY A 25 5.48 1.33 21.55
CA GLY A 25 5.42 -0.08 21.89
C GLY A 25 4.89 -0.91 20.71
N LEU A 26 5.42 -2.13 20.52
CA LEU A 26 5.04 -3.02 19.43
C LEU A 26 3.53 -3.26 19.39
N PHE A 27 2.91 -3.52 20.54
CA PHE A 27 1.48 -3.77 20.66
C PHE A 27 0.62 -2.50 20.55
N ALA A 28 1.22 -1.32 20.70
CA ALA A 28 0.57 -0.04 20.40
C ALA A 28 0.62 0.31 18.90
N SER A 29 1.01 -0.63 18.03
CA SER A 29 1.17 -0.46 16.59
C SER A 29 0.57 -1.62 15.79
N ARG A 30 0.42 -1.42 14.47
CA ARG A 30 0.05 -2.46 13.50
C ARG A 30 1.26 -3.04 12.74
N SER A 31 2.45 -3.05 13.36
CA SER A 31 3.65 -3.60 12.73
C SER A 31 3.49 -5.09 12.41
N PRO A 32 3.90 -5.56 11.21
CA PRO A 32 3.95 -6.98 10.89
C PRO A 32 5.07 -7.72 11.63
N HIS A 33 6.06 -7.01 12.17
CA HIS A 33 7.18 -7.57 12.94
C HIS A 33 6.78 -7.90 14.39
N ARG A 34 5.88 -8.86 14.56
CA ARG A 34 5.29 -9.26 15.85
C ARG A 34 5.30 -10.78 16.09
N PRO A 35 5.29 -11.24 17.35
CA PRO A 35 5.37 -12.67 17.71
C PRO A 35 4.36 -13.55 16.97
N SER A 36 3.12 -13.09 16.87
CA SER A 36 2.07 -13.70 16.06
C SER A 36 1.76 -12.80 14.87
N PRO A 37 2.27 -13.10 13.66
CA PRO A 37 2.11 -12.26 12.48
C PRO A 37 0.71 -12.42 11.87
N VAL A 38 -0.30 -12.00 12.62
CA VAL A 38 -1.69 -11.97 12.20
C VAL A 38 -2.09 -10.52 11.93
N GLY A 39 -2.55 -10.27 10.70
CA GLY A 39 -3.19 -9.03 10.30
C GLY A 39 -4.70 -9.11 10.49
N LEU A 40 -5.35 -7.96 10.66
CA LEU A 40 -6.80 -7.86 10.74
C LEU A 40 -7.26 -6.83 9.71
N THR A 41 -8.19 -7.23 8.86
CA THR A 41 -8.75 -6.42 7.79
C THR A 41 -10.27 -6.39 7.99
N LEU A 42 -10.84 -5.19 8.12
CA LEU A 42 -12.28 -5.00 7.99
C LEU A 42 -12.57 -4.74 6.51
N ALA A 43 -13.28 -5.66 5.87
CA ALA A 43 -13.57 -5.60 4.44
C ALA A 43 -15.08 -5.62 4.18
N ARG A 44 -15.49 -4.96 3.11
CA ARG A 44 -16.88 -5.00 2.63
C ARG A 44 -17.07 -6.22 1.74
N LEU A 45 -18.02 -7.08 2.08
CA LEU A 45 -18.47 -8.14 1.18
C LEU A 45 -19.23 -7.53 0.01
N VAL A 46 -18.78 -7.81 -1.21
CA VAL A 46 -19.42 -7.37 -2.46
C VAL A 46 -20.35 -8.45 -2.98
N LYS A 47 -19.86 -9.69 -3.11
CA LYS A 47 -20.65 -10.86 -3.50
C LYS A 47 -20.00 -12.15 -3.03
N VAL A 48 -20.80 -13.21 -2.93
CA VAL A 48 -20.36 -14.59 -2.72
C VAL A 48 -20.62 -15.35 -4.01
N GLU A 49 -19.63 -16.07 -4.51
CA GLU A 49 -19.71 -16.84 -5.74
C GLU A 49 -19.06 -18.22 -5.50
N GLY A 50 -19.89 -19.24 -5.25
CA GLY A 50 -19.39 -20.57 -4.87
C GLY A 50 -18.58 -20.51 -3.57
N ASP A 51 -17.31 -20.91 -3.66
CA ASP A 51 -16.33 -20.88 -2.57
C ASP A 51 -15.54 -19.55 -2.51
N THR A 52 -15.88 -18.58 -3.35
CA THR A 52 -15.14 -17.33 -3.51
C THR A 52 -15.88 -16.13 -2.91
N LEU A 53 -15.18 -15.38 -2.05
CA LEU A 53 -15.64 -14.10 -1.51
C LEU A 53 -15.02 -12.94 -2.28
N HIS A 54 -15.87 -12.11 -2.89
CA HIS A 54 -15.44 -10.87 -3.52
C HIS A 54 -15.52 -9.74 -2.51
N LEU A 55 -14.37 -9.16 -2.14
CA LEU A 55 -14.25 -8.18 -1.07
C LEU A 55 -13.74 -6.83 -1.59
N ALA A 56 -14.16 -5.74 -0.94
CA ALA A 56 -13.64 -4.40 -1.16
C ALA A 56 -13.01 -3.83 0.11
N GLY A 57 -12.01 -2.95 -0.05
CA GLY A 57 -11.31 -2.30 1.08
C GLY A 57 -10.29 -3.20 1.79
N VAL A 58 -9.72 -4.18 1.09
CA VAL A 58 -8.69 -5.07 1.65
C VAL A 58 -7.30 -4.45 1.59
N ASP A 59 -6.45 -4.74 2.58
CA ASP A 59 -5.04 -4.32 2.65
C ASP A 59 -4.06 -5.51 2.54
N LEU A 60 -4.50 -6.54 1.82
CA LEU A 60 -3.76 -7.79 1.60
C LEU A 60 -2.95 -7.72 0.31
N ILE A 61 -1.82 -8.42 0.29
CA ILE A 61 -1.12 -8.69 -0.98
C ILE A 61 -1.60 -10.03 -1.54
N ASP A 62 -1.45 -10.22 -2.85
CA ASP A 62 -1.73 -11.49 -3.50
C ASP A 62 -1.01 -12.67 -2.83
N GLY A 63 -1.71 -13.80 -2.73
CA GLY A 63 -1.24 -15.00 -2.04
C GLY A 63 -1.18 -14.92 -0.51
N THR A 64 -1.74 -13.87 0.12
CA THR A 64 -1.82 -13.81 1.60
C THR A 64 -2.72 -14.93 2.13
N PRO A 65 -2.24 -15.84 3.00
CA PRO A 65 -3.07 -16.89 3.57
C PRO A 65 -4.18 -16.31 4.46
N ILE A 66 -5.40 -16.81 4.28
CA ILE A 66 -6.55 -16.46 5.12
C ILE A 66 -6.67 -17.49 6.24
N LEU A 67 -6.67 -17.02 7.48
CA LEU A 67 -6.77 -17.88 8.67
C LEU A 67 -8.22 -18.09 9.12
N ASP A 68 -9.06 -17.07 8.94
CA ASP A 68 -10.41 -17.04 9.47
C ASP A 68 -11.24 -15.97 8.76
N VAL A 69 -12.56 -16.16 8.71
CA VAL A 69 -13.54 -15.21 8.17
C VAL A 69 -14.71 -15.14 9.14
N LYS A 70 -15.02 -13.93 9.61
CA LYS A 70 -16.14 -13.68 10.53
C LYS A 70 -16.98 -12.50 10.05
N PRO A 71 -18.32 -12.53 10.24
CA PRO A 71 -19.16 -11.38 9.95
C PRO A 71 -18.80 -10.22 10.89
N TYR A 72 -18.84 -8.99 10.36
CA TYR A 72 -18.78 -7.78 11.18
C TYR A 72 -20.10 -7.60 11.93
N MET A 73 -20.04 -7.52 13.25
CA MET A 73 -21.19 -7.31 14.14
C MET A 73 -21.08 -5.92 14.76
N PRO A 74 -21.86 -4.92 14.31
CA PRO A 74 -21.77 -3.55 14.83
C PRO A 74 -21.89 -3.45 16.35
N GLU A 75 -22.67 -4.33 16.98
CA GLU A 75 -22.90 -4.36 18.43
C GLU A 75 -21.64 -4.70 19.24
N SER A 76 -20.74 -5.53 18.70
CA SER A 76 -19.51 -5.95 19.36
C SER A 76 -18.25 -5.30 18.78
N ASP A 77 -18.24 -5.04 17.47
CA ASP A 77 -17.04 -4.67 16.73
C ASP A 77 -16.93 -3.16 16.51
N ALA A 78 -18.04 -2.42 16.56
CA ALA A 78 -18.01 -0.97 16.44
C ALA A 78 -17.41 -0.34 17.71
N ALA A 79 -16.44 0.56 17.51
CA ALA A 79 -15.85 1.35 18.58
C ALA A 79 -16.12 2.85 18.37
N PRO A 80 -17.37 3.33 18.55
CA PRO A 80 -17.75 4.70 18.20
C PRO A 80 -17.02 5.77 19.03
N ARG A 81 -16.46 5.41 20.18
CA ARG A 81 -15.67 6.28 21.05
C ARG A 81 -14.15 6.09 20.90
N ALA A 82 -13.70 5.33 19.90
CA ALA A 82 -12.28 5.12 19.67
C ALA A 82 -11.57 6.45 19.37
N SER A 83 -10.36 6.61 19.92
CA SER A 83 -9.49 7.76 19.64
C SER A 83 -8.27 7.31 18.85
N ALA A 84 -7.75 8.23 18.01
CA ALA A 84 -6.58 7.96 17.18
C ALA A 84 -5.27 7.87 17.98
N GLY A 85 -5.26 8.29 19.26
CA GLY A 85 -4.08 8.30 20.11
C GLY A 85 -2.87 8.98 19.43
N TRP A 86 -1.70 8.36 19.52
CA TRP A 86 -0.46 8.89 18.90
C TRP A 86 -0.55 9.04 17.38
N THR A 87 -1.48 8.34 16.70
CA THR A 87 -1.60 8.43 15.23
C THR A 87 -2.16 9.77 14.76
N ALA A 88 -2.86 10.52 15.63
CA ALA A 88 -3.32 11.87 15.33
C ALA A 88 -2.16 12.87 15.15
N GLU A 89 -1.03 12.63 15.81
CA GLU A 89 0.17 13.49 15.73
C GLU A 89 0.92 13.33 14.39
N ALA A 90 0.60 12.29 13.63
CA ALA A 90 1.26 11.95 12.37
C ALA A 90 0.24 11.46 11.33
N PRO A 91 -0.69 12.32 10.88
CA PRO A 91 -1.72 11.94 9.92
C PRO A 91 -1.11 11.44 8.61
N PHE A 92 -1.90 10.73 7.80
CA PHE A 92 -1.45 10.38 6.46
C PHE A 92 -1.35 11.67 5.63
N PRO A 93 -0.27 11.85 4.83
CA PRO A 93 -0.27 12.92 3.87
C PRO A 93 -1.44 12.71 2.90
N THR A 94 -2.01 13.82 2.46
CA THR A 94 -3.06 13.84 1.44
C THR A 94 -2.56 14.77 0.34
N LEU A 95 -1.91 14.19 -0.66
CA LEU A 95 -1.44 14.91 -1.84
C LEU A 95 -2.61 15.15 -2.79
N ALA A 96 -2.61 16.32 -3.44
CA ALA A 96 -3.50 16.54 -4.58
C ALA A 96 -3.05 15.63 -5.73
N VAL A 97 -3.96 14.80 -6.24
CA VAL A 97 -3.63 13.84 -7.30
C VAL A 97 -4.09 14.36 -8.65
N GLU A 98 -3.17 14.39 -9.61
CA GLU A 98 -3.45 14.74 -10.99
C GLU A 98 -3.08 13.59 -11.92
N LEU A 99 -3.91 13.35 -12.93
CA LEU A 99 -3.59 12.41 -14.01
C LEU A 99 -3.20 13.23 -15.26
N SER A 100 -2.02 12.95 -15.79
CA SER A 100 -1.61 13.47 -17.10
C SER A 100 -2.58 13.03 -18.20
N SER A 101 -2.57 13.70 -19.36
CA SER A 101 -3.39 13.28 -20.50
C SER A 101 -3.06 11.85 -20.95
N ALA A 102 -1.77 11.49 -20.96
CA ALA A 102 -1.30 10.14 -21.25
C ALA A 102 -1.82 9.14 -20.22
N ALA A 103 -1.68 9.43 -18.93
CA ALA A 103 -2.15 8.55 -17.87
C ALA A 103 -3.67 8.32 -17.91
N ARG A 104 -4.47 9.32 -18.27
CA ARG A 104 -5.93 9.14 -18.45
C ARG A 104 -6.23 8.16 -19.58
N ALA A 105 -5.54 8.27 -20.70
CA ALA A 105 -5.68 7.34 -21.82
C ALA A 105 -5.25 5.92 -21.44
N ASP A 106 -4.12 5.80 -20.74
CA ASP A 106 -3.59 4.51 -20.27
C ASP A 106 -4.55 3.82 -19.28
N VAL A 107 -5.13 4.58 -18.34
CA VAL A 107 -6.10 4.08 -17.37
C VAL A 107 -7.36 3.59 -18.07
N ALA A 108 -7.90 4.35 -19.03
CA ALA A 108 -9.08 3.93 -19.79
C ALA A 108 -8.81 2.64 -20.59
N ALA A 109 -7.63 2.51 -21.20
CA ALA A 109 -7.22 1.28 -21.89
C ALA A 109 -7.06 0.09 -20.92
N ALA A 110 -6.52 0.34 -19.73
CA ALA A 110 -6.36 -0.65 -18.68
C ALA A 110 -7.69 -1.18 -18.13
N GLU A 111 -8.64 -0.28 -17.87
CA GLU A 111 -10.00 -0.62 -17.44
C GLU A 111 -10.72 -1.49 -18.48
N ALA A 112 -10.66 -1.09 -19.76
CA ALA A 112 -11.22 -1.86 -20.86
C ALA A 112 -10.60 -3.26 -20.96
N ARG A 113 -9.29 -3.39 -20.78
CA ARG A 113 -8.58 -4.69 -20.84
C ARG A 113 -8.96 -5.60 -19.68
N LEU A 114 -9.03 -5.05 -18.46
CA LEU A 114 -9.33 -5.82 -17.26
C LEU A 114 -10.83 -6.11 -17.09
N GLY A 115 -11.70 -5.39 -17.80
CA GLY A 115 -13.14 -5.44 -17.58
C GLY A 115 -13.54 -4.92 -16.19
N VAL A 116 -12.77 -3.97 -15.66
CA VAL A 116 -13.03 -3.34 -14.34
C VAL A 116 -13.42 -1.88 -14.54
N ALA A 117 -14.17 -1.35 -13.58
CA ALA A 117 -14.44 0.08 -13.48
C ALA A 117 -13.58 0.71 -12.38
N ASP A 118 -13.27 2.00 -12.54
CA ASP A 118 -12.68 2.85 -11.50
C ASP A 118 -11.26 2.46 -11.06
N LEU A 119 -10.44 1.93 -11.97
CA LEU A 119 -8.99 1.80 -11.75
C LEU A 119 -8.35 3.17 -11.50
N GLY A 120 -8.88 4.21 -12.16
CA GLY A 120 -8.48 5.60 -11.92
C GLY A 120 -8.67 6.02 -10.47
N GLY A 121 -9.83 5.74 -9.86
CA GLY A 121 -10.10 6.02 -8.45
C GLY A 121 -9.16 5.27 -7.51
N VAL A 122 -8.88 3.99 -7.79
CA VAL A 122 -7.90 3.19 -7.02
C VAL A 122 -6.51 3.83 -7.07
N LEU A 123 -6.04 4.23 -8.25
CA LEU A 123 -4.75 4.90 -8.41
C LEU A 123 -4.70 6.24 -7.66
N VAL A 124 -5.80 7.02 -7.68
CA VAL A 124 -5.92 8.27 -6.91
C VAL A 124 -5.83 8.00 -5.41
N ASP A 125 -6.59 7.04 -4.90
CA ASP A 125 -6.60 6.68 -3.49
C ASP A 125 -5.25 6.17 -2.99
N VAL A 126 -4.51 5.46 -3.83
CA VAL A 126 -3.15 5.00 -3.52
C VAL A 126 -2.16 6.18 -3.52
N LEU A 127 -2.17 7.00 -4.58
CA LEU A 127 -1.18 8.08 -4.76
C LEU A 127 -1.34 9.20 -3.74
N ARG A 128 -2.57 9.52 -3.31
CA ARG A 128 -2.80 10.61 -2.33
C ARG A 128 -2.06 10.39 -1.02
N HIS A 129 -1.77 9.13 -0.66
CA HIS A 129 -1.11 8.76 0.60
C HIS A 129 0.42 8.82 0.56
N ASP A 130 1.00 9.37 -0.52
CA ASP A 130 2.44 9.53 -0.74
C ASP A 130 3.23 8.21 -0.60
N LEU A 131 3.44 7.53 -1.72
CA LEU A 131 4.17 6.27 -1.76
C LEU A 131 5.69 6.40 -1.56
N ARG A 132 6.23 7.61 -1.45
CA ARG A 132 7.68 7.80 -1.28
C ARG A 132 8.14 7.21 0.05
N ASN A 133 9.25 6.49 0.02
CA ASN A 133 9.94 6.14 1.26
C ASN A 133 10.68 7.36 1.80
N HIS A 134 10.09 8.06 2.78
CA HIS A 134 10.69 9.22 3.44
C HIS A 134 12.00 8.94 4.20
N ARG A 135 12.41 7.68 4.36
CA ARG A 135 13.74 7.31 4.88
C ARG A 135 14.81 7.24 3.79
N ASP A 136 14.40 7.10 2.52
CA ASP A 136 15.29 7.08 1.37
C ASP A 136 15.32 8.47 0.72
N ARG A 137 16.34 9.26 1.06
CA ARG A 137 16.52 10.63 0.52
C ARG A 137 16.60 10.68 -1.00
N ALA A 138 16.91 9.56 -1.66
CA ALA A 138 16.90 9.52 -3.12
C ALA A 138 15.47 9.61 -3.67
N GLN A 139 14.48 9.06 -2.99
CA GLN A 139 13.07 9.06 -3.41
C GLN A 139 12.34 10.36 -3.09
N THR A 140 12.89 11.21 -2.21
CA THR A 140 12.25 12.45 -1.78
C THR A 140 12.64 13.66 -2.62
N LYS A 141 13.38 13.46 -3.73
CA LYS A 141 13.74 14.55 -4.65
C LYS A 141 12.50 15.04 -5.40
N ASP A 142 12.29 16.34 -5.40
CA ASP A 142 11.14 16.95 -6.06
C ASP A 142 11.16 16.70 -7.58
N GLY A 143 10.02 16.30 -8.14
CA GLY A 143 9.87 15.97 -9.55
C GLY A 143 10.53 14.66 -9.99
N LEU A 144 11.12 13.87 -9.09
CA LEU A 144 11.64 12.55 -9.42
C LEU A 144 10.49 11.61 -9.80
N GLU A 145 10.62 10.94 -10.94
CA GLU A 145 9.69 9.90 -11.36
C GLU A 145 10.00 8.56 -10.66
N LEU A 146 9.00 8.04 -9.96
CA LEU A 146 9.01 6.77 -9.28
C LEU A 146 7.98 5.83 -9.90
N GLY A 147 8.08 4.55 -9.59
CA GLY A 147 7.18 3.52 -10.09
C GLY A 147 6.67 2.63 -8.97
N PHE A 148 5.44 2.16 -9.09
CA PHE A 148 4.89 1.06 -8.32
C PHE A 148 4.05 0.16 -9.21
N TYR A 149 3.82 -1.08 -8.77
CA TYR A 149 3.00 -2.03 -9.50
C TYR A 149 1.59 -2.10 -8.91
N LEU A 150 0.59 -2.14 -9.78
CA LEU A 150 -0.80 -2.43 -9.47
C LEU A 150 -1.31 -3.40 -10.53
N TYR A 151 -1.76 -4.59 -10.12
CA TYR A 151 -1.93 -5.73 -11.03
C TYR A 151 -0.63 -6.03 -11.81
N ASP A 152 -0.74 -6.22 -13.11
CA ASP A 152 0.32 -6.36 -14.09
C ASP A 152 0.71 -5.02 -14.74
N PHE A 153 0.32 -3.89 -14.14
CA PHE A 153 0.72 -2.56 -14.61
C PHE A 153 1.79 -1.92 -13.74
N GLU A 154 2.75 -1.24 -14.36
CA GLU A 154 3.65 -0.29 -13.71
C GLU A 154 3.06 1.13 -13.82
N ALA A 155 2.66 1.70 -12.68
CA ALA A 155 2.21 3.08 -12.56
C ALA A 155 3.41 3.98 -12.27
N ARG A 156 3.66 4.94 -13.16
CA ARG A 156 4.76 5.92 -13.03
C ARG A 156 4.21 7.24 -12.53
N PHE A 157 4.79 7.79 -11.47
CA PHE A 157 4.32 9.02 -10.85
C PHE A 157 5.47 9.94 -10.45
N SER A 158 5.21 11.23 -10.31
CA SER A 158 6.16 12.18 -9.74
C SER A 158 5.47 13.05 -8.70
N VAL A 159 6.21 13.49 -7.69
CA VAL A 159 5.69 14.35 -6.62
C VAL A 159 6.37 15.71 -6.70
N ARG A 160 5.58 16.79 -6.73
CA ARG A 160 6.04 18.18 -6.68
C ARG A 160 5.31 18.92 -5.58
N GLY A 161 6.03 19.34 -4.53
CA GLY A 161 5.42 19.97 -3.37
C GLY A 161 4.32 19.09 -2.73
N ALA A 162 3.08 19.58 -2.72
CA ALA A 162 1.91 18.90 -2.16
C ALA A 162 1.05 18.16 -3.22
N SER A 163 1.54 18.05 -4.45
CA SER A 163 0.84 17.39 -5.56
C SER A 163 1.60 16.17 -6.06
N VAL A 164 0.86 15.15 -6.46
CA VAL A 164 1.38 13.96 -7.13
C VAL A 164 0.71 13.82 -8.49
N THR A 165 1.53 13.65 -9.52
CA THR A 165 1.05 13.45 -10.89
C THR A 165 1.30 12.01 -11.29
N LEU A 166 0.24 11.28 -11.65
CA LEU A 166 0.37 10.04 -12.41
C LEU A 166 0.79 10.41 -13.83
N VAL A 167 2.00 9.99 -14.21
CA VAL A 167 2.63 10.34 -15.48
C VAL A 167 2.15 9.41 -16.59
N ARG A 168 2.15 8.10 -16.33
CA ARG A 168 1.72 7.04 -17.26
C ARG A 168 1.42 5.74 -16.52
N LEU A 169 0.67 4.85 -17.18
CA LEU A 169 0.42 3.49 -16.74
C LEU A 169 0.78 2.54 -17.88
N ALA A 170 1.77 1.68 -17.69
CA ALA A 170 2.21 0.74 -18.72
C ALA A 170 2.00 -0.70 -18.25
N THR A 171 1.76 -1.63 -19.18
CA THR A 171 1.82 -3.06 -18.83
C THR A 171 3.26 -3.38 -18.45
N GLY A 172 3.48 -3.85 -17.23
CA GLY A 172 4.79 -4.14 -16.68
C GLY A 172 5.32 -5.50 -17.15
N GLY A 173 6.64 -5.64 -17.20
CA GLY A 173 7.30 -6.97 -17.21
C GLY A 173 7.20 -7.66 -15.84
N GLN A 174 7.59 -8.94 -15.76
CA GLN A 174 7.49 -9.75 -14.53
C GLN A 174 8.09 -9.05 -13.29
N MET A 175 7.41 -9.22 -12.14
CA MET A 175 7.80 -8.69 -10.84
C MET A 175 9.07 -9.37 -10.29
N HIS A 176 10.23 -8.72 -10.37
CA HIS A 176 11.39 -9.09 -9.55
C HIS A 176 11.38 -8.31 -8.21
N LYS A 177 10.95 -9.00 -7.14
CA LYS A 177 10.87 -8.48 -5.76
C LYS A 177 12.21 -8.05 -5.14
N LYS A 178 13.34 -8.28 -5.81
CA LYS A 178 14.70 -8.05 -5.30
C LYS A 178 15.64 -7.52 -6.40
N GLU A 179 15.52 -6.27 -6.78
CA GLU A 179 16.68 -5.48 -7.19
C GLU A 179 16.95 -4.43 -6.12
N ARG A 180 17.42 -4.92 -4.97
CA ARG A 180 18.42 -4.12 -4.25
C ARG A 180 19.56 -3.94 -5.24
N ARG A 181 19.88 -2.68 -5.55
CA ARG A 181 21.08 -2.25 -6.30
C ARG A 181 22.21 -3.25 -6.06
N THR A 182 22.46 -4.13 -7.03
CA THR A 182 23.66 -4.96 -7.03
C THR A 182 24.59 -4.27 -8.02
N PRO A 183 25.75 -3.72 -7.60
CA PRO A 183 26.73 -3.27 -8.56
C PRO A 183 27.11 -4.46 -9.45
N PRO A 184 27.33 -4.28 -10.76
CA PRO A 184 27.73 -5.38 -11.61
C PRO A 184 28.98 -6.04 -11.03
N ARG A 185 28.96 -7.37 -10.86
CA ARG A 185 30.17 -8.13 -10.56
C ARG A 185 31.14 -7.86 -11.71
N ARG A 186 32.31 -7.29 -11.39
CA ARG A 186 33.43 -7.30 -12.33
C ARG A 186 33.76 -8.77 -12.60
N LEU A 187 33.61 -9.16 -13.86
CA LEU A 187 34.15 -10.41 -14.36
C LEU A 187 35.68 -10.26 -14.38
N LEU A 188 36.34 -11.03 -13.54
CA LEU A 188 37.64 -11.64 -13.83
C LEU A 188 37.40 -13.14 -13.83
#